data_AF-A0A355WNE5-F1
#
_entry.id   AF-A0A355WNE5-F1
#
_cell.length_a   1.000
_cell.length_b   1.000
_cell.length_c   1.000
_cell.angle_alpha   90.00
_cell.angle_beta   90.00
_cell.angle_gamma   90.00
#
_symmetry.space_group_name_H-M   'P 1'
#
loop_
_entity.id
_entity.type
_entity.pdbx_description
1 polymer ?
#
loop_
_entity_poly.entity_id
_entity_poly.type
_entity_poly.pdbx_seq_one_letter_code
_entity_poly.pdbx_strand_id
1 'polypeptide(L)'
;DDAIRFGFGIRWAQMGLFETYRVAGGEAGMAHFIAQFGPCLSWPWTKLMDVPELTDDLVKTIADQSDAQSGMHSIRELERIRDNNLVAMMRSLKGQNWGAGALLNQHDTRLRAAEPAVDFSAPIRTLARAVPIDWTDYNGHMNEARYLESFSKATDRFMELCGCDADYIAGGDSYFTAESHIRHINEANAGDQVYVEALLLDGQGKKMHIFNSLYHADGRLLATCEQILLHVSLETRRTTAPKAAVGEMLAMIQAHHDKLPRPEGIGRAVGQRK
;
A
#
# COMPACT_ATOMS: atom_id res chain seq x y z
N ASP A 1 17.33 13.68 11.00
CA ASP A 1 15.95 13.41 11.47
C ASP A 1 15.04 13.31 10.25
N ASP A 2 14.42 12.15 10.03
CA ASP A 2 13.57 11.89 8.85
C ASP A 2 12.21 12.57 8.95
N ALA A 3 11.71 12.76 10.18
CA ALA A 3 10.46 13.48 10.42
C ALA A 3 10.61 14.94 9.95
N ILE A 4 11.77 15.56 10.19
CA ILE A 4 12.06 16.92 9.75
C ILE A 4 12.24 16.99 8.23
N ARG A 5 12.99 16.07 7.62
CA ARG A 5 13.32 16.13 6.17
C ARG A 5 12.13 15.85 5.26
N PHE A 6 11.22 14.98 5.68
CA PHE A 6 10.16 14.46 4.80
C PHE A 6 8.75 14.71 5.31
N GLY A 7 8.55 15.17 6.55
CA GLY A 7 7.23 15.37 7.15
C GLY A 7 6.57 16.71 6.84
N PHE A 8 7.32 17.82 6.79
CA PHE A 8 6.72 19.15 6.68
C PHE A 8 6.08 19.43 5.31
N GLY A 9 6.79 19.15 4.23
CA GLY A 9 6.32 19.49 2.88
C GLY A 9 4.98 18.82 2.54
N ILE A 10 4.82 17.54 2.91
CA ILE A 10 3.59 16.79 2.66
C ILE A 10 2.40 17.26 3.52
N ARG A 11 2.66 17.85 4.70
CA ARG A 11 1.59 18.50 5.50
C ARG A 11 1.04 19.73 4.79
N TRP A 12 1.90 20.56 4.23
CA TRP A 12 1.47 21.74 3.49
C TRP A 12 0.84 21.40 2.14
N ALA A 13 1.32 20.38 1.45
CA ALA A 13 0.79 20.00 0.15
C ALA A 13 -0.70 19.57 0.19
N GLN A 14 -1.18 19.03 1.30
CA GLN A 14 -2.58 18.62 1.42
C GLN A 14 -3.53 19.67 2.02
N MET A 15 -3.02 20.55 2.89
CA MET A 15 -3.84 21.42 3.75
C MET A 15 -3.53 22.90 3.54
N GLY A 16 -2.41 23.22 2.89
CA GLY A 16 -1.86 24.57 2.87
C GLY A 16 -1.34 25.01 4.24
N LEU A 17 -0.81 26.24 4.30
CA LEU A 17 -0.21 26.80 5.50
C LEU A 17 -1.24 27.18 6.56
N PHE A 18 -2.31 27.88 6.17
CA PHE A 18 -3.31 28.38 7.13
C PHE A 18 -4.02 27.24 7.86
N GLU A 19 -4.47 26.21 7.15
CA GLU A 19 -5.13 25.07 7.81
C GLU A 19 -4.16 24.30 8.72
N THR A 20 -2.89 24.18 8.34
CA THR A 20 -1.84 23.60 9.20
C THR A 20 -1.68 24.41 10.49
N TYR A 21 -1.72 25.73 10.41
CA TYR A 21 -1.62 26.63 11.57
C TYR A 21 -2.90 26.65 12.40
N ARG A 22 -4.08 26.50 11.78
CA ARG A 22 -5.36 26.34 12.49
C ARG A 22 -5.30 25.13 13.42
N VAL A 23 -4.84 23.98 12.90
CA VAL A 23 -4.65 22.75 13.70
C VAL A 23 -3.61 22.98 14.81
N ALA A 24 -2.52 23.70 14.53
CA ALA A 24 -1.51 24.04 15.53
C ALA A 24 -2.02 24.97 16.64
N GLY A 25 -3.03 25.80 16.33
CA GLY A 25 -3.72 26.65 17.31
C GLY A 25 -4.61 25.89 18.29
N GLY A 26 -4.82 24.58 18.11
CA GLY A 26 -5.68 23.77 18.96
C GLY A 26 -7.15 24.17 18.84
N GLU A 27 -7.97 23.83 19.85
CA GLU A 27 -9.43 24.04 19.82
C GLU A 27 -9.86 25.50 19.60
N ALA A 28 -9.00 26.46 19.93
CA ALA A 28 -9.23 27.88 19.69
C ALA A 28 -8.79 28.37 18.29
N GLY A 29 -8.29 27.46 17.46
CA GLY A 29 -8.06 27.64 16.02
C GLY A 29 -7.04 28.72 15.66
N MET A 30 -7.26 29.35 14.50
CA MET A 30 -6.33 30.30 13.90
C MET A 30 -6.14 31.56 14.76
N ALA A 31 -7.20 32.07 15.40
CA ALA A 31 -7.10 33.24 16.27
C ALA A 31 -6.11 33.02 17.42
N HIS A 32 -6.18 31.84 18.06
CA HIS A 32 -5.24 31.48 19.12
C HIS A 32 -3.82 31.29 18.60
N PHE A 33 -3.65 30.67 17.43
CA PHE A 33 -2.34 30.56 16.79
C PHE A 33 -1.69 31.93 16.56
N ILE A 34 -2.43 32.89 16.00
CA ILE A 34 -1.92 34.24 15.72
C ILE A 34 -1.65 35.00 17.02
N ALA A 35 -2.50 34.88 18.03
CA ALA A 35 -2.25 35.51 19.33
C ALA A 35 -0.96 34.99 19.98
N GLN A 36 -0.66 33.70 19.83
CA GLN A 36 0.52 33.07 20.40
C GLN A 36 1.80 33.42 19.62
N PHE A 37 1.78 33.36 18.28
CA PHE A 37 2.98 33.45 17.45
C PHE A 37 3.13 34.76 16.67
N GLY A 38 2.08 35.57 16.57
CA GLY A 38 2.10 36.88 15.94
C GLY A 38 3.20 37.82 16.46
N PRO A 39 3.46 37.90 17.78
CA PRO A 39 4.55 38.72 18.31
C PRO A 39 5.93 38.36 17.75
N CYS A 40 6.15 37.09 17.38
CA CYS A 40 7.42 36.61 16.81
C CYS A 40 7.69 37.14 15.41
N LEU A 41 6.68 37.65 14.69
CA LEU A 41 6.86 38.24 13.35
C LEU A 41 7.69 39.54 13.38
N SER A 42 7.75 40.21 14.53
CA SER A 42 8.57 41.41 14.74
C SER A 42 10.06 41.11 14.97
N TRP A 43 10.41 39.85 15.19
CA TRP A 43 11.79 39.45 15.45
C TRP A 43 12.61 39.47 14.15
N PRO A 44 13.94 39.69 14.21
CA PRO A 44 14.78 39.93 13.05
C PRO A 44 15.14 38.63 12.27
N TRP A 45 14.14 37.81 11.93
CA TRP A 45 14.30 36.57 11.15
C TRP A 45 14.52 36.81 9.65
N THR A 46 14.09 37.97 9.14
CA THR A 46 14.18 38.33 7.72
C THR A 46 14.48 39.81 7.55
N LYS A 47 14.93 40.19 6.35
CA LYS A 47 15.10 41.59 5.93
C LYS A 47 13.89 42.11 5.15
N LEU A 48 12.93 41.25 4.83
CA LEU A 48 11.67 41.60 4.15
C LEU A 48 10.65 42.08 5.19
N MET A 49 10.82 43.31 5.68
CA MET A 49 9.99 43.89 6.75
C MET A 49 8.89 44.84 6.26
N ASP A 50 8.74 44.99 4.94
CA ASP A 50 7.60 45.69 4.35
C ASP A 50 6.38 44.74 4.35
N VAL A 51 5.73 44.64 5.52
CA VAL A 51 4.61 43.74 5.78
C VAL A 51 3.48 44.50 6.47
N PRO A 52 2.21 44.06 6.30
CA PRO A 52 1.08 44.67 7.01
C PRO A 52 1.26 44.62 8.53
N GLU A 53 0.80 45.65 9.23
CA GLU A 53 0.70 45.62 10.69
C GLU A 53 -0.31 44.55 11.13
N LEU A 54 0.04 43.79 12.17
CA LEU A 54 -0.83 42.75 12.74
C LEU A 54 -1.89 43.39 13.64
N THR A 55 -2.86 44.08 13.03
CA THR A 55 -3.97 44.72 13.73
C THR A 55 -5.04 43.72 14.13
N ASP A 56 -5.87 44.05 15.12
CA ASP A 56 -7.00 43.22 15.54
C ASP A 56 -7.96 42.90 14.38
N ASP A 57 -8.20 43.87 13.49
CA ASP A 57 -9.02 43.67 12.29
C ASP A 57 -8.41 42.65 11.32
N LEU A 58 -7.08 42.68 11.14
CA LEU A 58 -6.37 41.71 10.31
C LEU A 58 -6.41 40.31 10.92
N VAL A 59 -6.18 40.20 12.24
CA VAL A 59 -6.29 38.93 12.97
C VAL A 59 -7.69 38.34 12.81
N LYS A 60 -8.73 39.16 13.02
CA LYS A 60 -10.13 38.76 12.85
C LYS A 60 -10.41 38.31 11.42
N THR A 61 -9.94 39.06 10.42
CA THR A 61 -10.13 38.72 9.00
C THR A 61 -9.54 37.34 8.67
N ILE A 62 -8.31 37.08 9.13
CA ILE A 62 -7.64 35.79 8.89
C ILE A 62 -8.36 34.65 9.62
N ALA A 63 -8.78 34.87 10.88
CA ALA A 63 -9.51 33.88 11.64
C ALA A 63 -10.86 33.54 10.99
N ASP A 64 -11.65 34.55 10.60
CA ASP A 64 -12.94 34.37 9.91
C ASP A 64 -12.77 33.59 8.59
N GLN A 65 -11.72 33.88 7.82
CA GLN A 65 -11.41 33.14 6.58
C GLN A 65 -11.01 31.68 6.85
N SER A 66 -10.22 31.44 7.91
CA SER A 66 -9.84 30.09 8.32
C SER A 66 -11.05 29.28 8.79
N ASP A 67 -11.99 29.90 9.51
CA ASP A 67 -13.23 29.24 9.93
C ASP A 67 -14.20 29.04 8.76
N ALA A 68 -14.24 29.94 7.79
CA ALA A 68 -14.99 29.71 6.55
C ALA A 68 -14.44 28.50 5.76
N GLN A 69 -13.12 28.28 5.79
CA GLN A 69 -12.49 27.14 5.12
C GLN A 69 -12.78 25.79 5.79
N SER A 70 -12.72 25.71 7.12
CA SER A 70 -12.74 24.40 7.83
C SER A 70 -13.40 24.42 9.22
N GLY A 71 -14.16 25.47 9.52
CA GLY A 71 -14.89 25.63 10.80
C GLY A 71 -15.97 24.59 11.07
N MET A 72 -16.42 23.87 10.03
CA MET A 72 -17.35 22.75 10.18
C MET A 72 -16.69 21.48 10.73
N HIS A 73 -15.36 21.44 10.85
CA HIS A 73 -14.62 20.34 11.42
C HIS A 73 -14.00 20.72 12.78
N SER A 74 -14.13 19.80 13.74
CA SER A 74 -13.32 19.85 14.96
C SER A 74 -11.83 19.66 14.63
N ILE A 75 -10.96 20.12 15.53
CA ILE A 75 -9.52 19.94 15.36
C ILE A 75 -9.15 18.46 15.31
N ARG A 76 -9.80 17.62 16.13
CA ARG A 76 -9.63 16.16 16.11
C ARG A 76 -9.97 15.55 14.75
N GLU A 77 -11.02 16.04 14.08
CA GLU A 77 -11.39 15.58 12.74
C GLU A 77 -10.36 16.01 11.70
N LEU A 78 -9.89 17.26 11.76
CA LEU A 78 -8.83 17.74 10.87
C LEU A 78 -7.52 16.99 11.05
N GLU A 79 -7.15 16.62 12.28
CA GLU A 79 -5.98 15.77 12.54
C GLU A 79 -6.13 14.39 11.88
N ARG A 80 -7.31 13.77 11.96
CA ARG A 80 -7.58 12.49 11.30
C ARG A 80 -7.53 12.61 9.77
N ILE A 81 -8.15 13.66 9.21
CA ILE A 81 -8.10 13.95 7.77
C ILE A 81 -6.64 14.13 7.34
N ARG A 82 -5.87 14.91 8.09
CA ARG A 82 -4.44 15.14 7.85
C ARG A 82 -3.70 13.81 7.82
N ASP A 83 -3.81 13.01 8.87
CA ASP A 83 -3.01 11.80 9.03
C ASP A 83 -3.36 10.74 7.97
N ASN A 84 -4.65 10.61 7.61
CA ASN A 84 -5.09 9.74 6.50
C ASN A 84 -4.48 10.18 5.15
N ASN A 85 -4.54 11.47 4.84
CA ASN A 85 -3.95 12.03 3.61
C ASN A 85 -2.44 11.85 3.57
N LEU A 86 -1.75 12.07 4.69
CA LEU A 86 -0.30 11.87 4.80
C LEU A 86 0.07 10.43 4.46
N VAL A 87 -0.63 9.45 5.04
CA VAL A 87 -0.38 8.03 4.76
C VAL A 87 -0.60 7.73 3.28
N ALA A 88 -1.70 8.19 2.67
CA ALA A 88 -1.98 7.99 1.25
C ALA A 88 -0.89 8.59 0.34
N MET A 89 -0.49 9.84 0.60
CA MET A 89 0.58 10.52 -0.13
C MET A 89 1.92 9.82 0.00
N MET A 90 2.31 9.42 1.21
CA MET A 90 3.58 8.71 1.40
C MET A 90 3.58 7.36 0.68
N ARG A 91 2.46 6.63 0.70
CA ARG A 91 2.31 5.33 0.01
C ARG A 91 2.41 5.47 -1.50
N SER A 92 1.83 6.52 -2.10
CA SER A 92 1.93 6.75 -3.55
C SER A 92 3.36 7.01 -4.02
N LEU A 93 4.21 7.59 -3.15
CA LEU A 93 5.62 7.85 -3.45
C LEU A 93 6.51 6.60 -3.47
N LYS A 94 6.04 5.45 -2.95
CA LYS A 94 6.84 4.20 -2.91
C LYS A 94 7.30 3.76 -4.30
N GLY A 95 6.44 3.91 -5.32
CA GLY A 95 6.78 3.54 -6.70
C GLY A 95 7.90 4.39 -7.31
N GLN A 96 8.12 5.62 -6.81
CA GLN A 96 9.19 6.49 -7.27
C GLN A 96 10.51 6.26 -6.52
N ASN A 97 10.47 5.47 -5.44
CA ASN A 97 11.63 5.13 -4.61
C ASN A 97 12.52 6.34 -4.26
N TRP A 98 11.91 7.48 -3.95
CA TRP A 98 12.60 8.71 -3.59
C TRP A 98 11.91 9.41 -2.40
N GLY A 99 12.67 10.19 -1.62
CA GLY A 99 12.17 10.90 -0.44
C GLY A 99 11.46 9.97 0.56
N ALA A 100 10.24 10.35 0.98
CA ALA A 100 9.42 9.53 1.87
C ALA A 100 9.12 8.12 1.29
N GLY A 101 9.03 7.99 -0.03
CA GLY A 101 8.82 6.70 -0.70
C GLY A 101 10.00 5.75 -0.51
N ALA A 102 11.24 6.25 -0.65
CA ALA A 102 12.45 5.47 -0.40
C ALA A 102 12.54 5.00 1.05
N LEU A 103 12.20 5.86 2.01
CA LEU A 103 12.18 5.49 3.42
C LEU A 103 11.17 4.39 3.72
N LEU A 104 9.97 4.47 3.14
CA LEU A 104 8.97 3.42 3.29
C LEU A 104 9.43 2.11 2.65
N ASN A 105 10.08 2.14 1.49
CA ASN A 105 10.63 0.92 0.88
C ASN A 105 11.73 0.31 1.76
N GLN A 106 12.63 1.11 2.33
CA GLN A 106 13.65 0.62 3.26
C GLN A 106 13.02 0.02 4.53
N HIS A 107 11.94 0.63 5.03
CA HIS A 107 11.18 0.09 6.15
C HIS A 107 10.55 -1.27 5.80
N ASP A 108 9.89 -1.38 4.65
CA ASP A 108 9.35 -2.64 4.14
C ASP A 108 10.44 -3.72 4.01
N THR A 109 11.61 -3.39 3.46
CA THR A 109 12.74 -4.34 3.36
C THR A 109 13.16 -4.86 4.73
N ARG A 110 13.22 -3.98 5.74
CA ARG A 110 13.57 -4.37 7.11
C ARG A 110 12.53 -5.29 7.74
N LEU A 111 11.24 -5.00 7.52
CA LEU A 111 10.15 -5.86 7.99
C LEU A 111 10.22 -7.24 7.31
N ARG A 112 10.45 -7.28 6.00
CA ARG A 112 10.62 -8.53 5.23
C ARG A 112 11.81 -9.34 5.72
N ALA A 113 12.93 -8.70 6.04
CA ALA A 113 14.12 -9.39 6.55
C ALA A 113 13.91 -10.01 7.95
N ALA A 114 12.88 -9.58 8.69
CA ALA A 114 12.50 -10.13 9.98
C ALA A 114 11.44 -11.24 9.87
N GLU A 115 10.94 -11.54 8.67
CA GLU A 115 9.99 -12.64 8.46
C GLU A 115 10.64 -14.00 8.77
N PRO A 116 9.90 -14.95 9.36
CA PRO A 116 10.40 -16.30 9.60
C PRO A 116 10.66 -17.03 8.28
N ALA A 117 11.47 -18.08 8.36
CA ALA A 117 11.68 -18.98 7.23
C ALA A 117 10.35 -19.56 6.72
N VAL A 118 10.23 -19.66 5.40
CA VAL A 118 9.03 -20.16 4.74
C VAL A 118 9.01 -21.68 4.78
N ASP A 119 7.87 -22.25 5.17
CA ASP A 119 7.57 -23.67 4.99
C ASP A 119 6.95 -23.90 3.60
N PHE A 120 7.71 -24.54 2.71
CA PHE A 120 7.26 -24.88 1.36
C PHE A 120 6.39 -26.15 1.31
N SER A 121 6.16 -26.80 2.45
CA SER A 121 5.33 -28.01 2.53
C SER A 121 3.82 -27.74 2.71
N ALA A 122 3.44 -26.48 2.89
CA ALA A 122 2.07 -26.00 3.09
C ALA A 122 1.76 -24.83 2.13
N PRO A 123 0.49 -24.39 2.00
CA PRO A 123 0.19 -23.15 1.29
C PRO A 123 0.99 -21.98 1.87
N ILE A 124 1.69 -21.27 1.00
CA ILE A 124 2.71 -20.31 1.41
C ILE A 124 2.06 -18.98 1.73
N ARG A 125 2.28 -18.44 2.94
CA ARG A 125 1.82 -17.09 3.27
C ARG A 125 2.68 -16.05 2.57
N THR A 126 2.15 -15.47 1.51
CA THR A 126 2.86 -14.54 0.62
C THR A 126 2.48 -13.07 0.84
N LEU A 127 1.46 -12.81 1.66
CA LEU A 127 1.08 -11.46 2.06
C LEU A 127 0.42 -11.50 3.44
N ALA A 128 0.75 -10.54 4.30
CA ALA A 128 0.03 -10.27 5.55
C ALA A 128 0.05 -8.76 5.82
N ARG A 129 -1.11 -8.16 6.06
CA ARG A 129 -1.23 -6.71 6.28
C ARG A 129 -2.56 -6.28 6.87
N ALA A 130 -2.60 -5.05 7.37
CA ALA A 130 -3.84 -4.30 7.50
C ALA A 130 -4.34 -3.81 6.12
N VAL A 131 -5.65 -3.83 5.90
CA VAL A 131 -6.30 -3.15 4.78
C VAL A 131 -6.13 -1.64 4.94
N PRO A 132 -5.45 -0.95 4.01
CA PRO A 132 -5.27 0.50 4.07
C PRO A 132 -6.59 1.26 3.92
N ILE A 133 -6.64 2.43 4.53
CA ILE A 133 -7.79 3.32 4.36
C ILE A 133 -7.91 3.85 2.93
N ASP A 134 -6.80 4.02 2.20
CA ASP A 134 -6.79 4.41 0.79
C ASP A 134 -7.24 3.30 -0.18
N TRP A 135 -7.60 2.14 0.36
CA TRP A 135 -8.11 1.00 -0.41
C TRP A 135 -9.62 0.84 -0.33
N THR A 136 -10.29 1.58 0.55
CA THR A 136 -11.74 1.48 0.71
C THR A 136 -12.49 2.33 -0.30
N ASP A 137 -13.67 1.87 -0.69
CA ASP A 137 -14.64 2.62 -1.46
C ASP A 137 -15.44 3.60 -0.57
N TYR A 138 -16.46 4.24 -1.14
CA TYR A 138 -17.32 5.19 -0.43
C TYR A 138 -18.15 4.53 0.70
N ASN A 139 -18.26 3.20 0.73
CA ASN A 139 -18.96 2.45 1.78
C ASN A 139 -18.02 1.99 2.91
N GLY A 140 -16.72 2.23 2.79
CA GLY A 140 -15.73 1.74 3.76
C GLY A 140 -15.28 0.29 3.53
N HIS A 141 -15.76 -0.35 2.45
CA HIS A 141 -15.33 -1.69 2.06
C HIS A 141 -14.12 -1.61 1.13
N MET A 142 -13.23 -2.58 1.23
CA MET A 142 -12.11 -2.72 0.29
C MET A 142 -12.64 -2.79 -1.15
N ASN A 143 -12.17 -1.87 -1.99
CA ASN A 143 -12.58 -1.81 -3.39
C ASN A 143 -12.17 -3.08 -4.15
N GLU A 144 -12.99 -3.54 -5.09
CA GLU A 144 -12.79 -4.79 -5.83
C GLU A 144 -11.39 -4.92 -6.45
N ALA A 145 -10.85 -3.84 -7.03
CA ALA A 145 -9.55 -3.86 -7.71
C ALA A 145 -8.39 -4.10 -6.72
N ARG A 146 -8.56 -3.71 -5.45
CA ARG A 146 -7.55 -3.89 -4.41
C ARG A 146 -7.39 -5.35 -4.01
N TYR A 147 -8.38 -6.20 -4.23
CA TYR A 147 -8.23 -7.64 -4.07
C TYR A 147 -7.25 -8.18 -5.11
N LEU A 148 -7.42 -7.82 -6.38
CA LEU A 148 -6.47 -8.22 -7.43
C LEU A 148 -5.08 -7.63 -7.19
N GLU A 149 -4.97 -6.39 -6.70
CA GLU A 149 -3.67 -5.83 -6.30
C GLU A 149 -3.02 -6.65 -5.18
N SER A 150 -3.80 -7.15 -4.22
CA SER A 150 -3.30 -8.01 -3.15
C SER A 150 -2.81 -9.35 -3.69
N PHE A 151 -3.56 -9.95 -4.61
CA PHE A 151 -3.17 -11.20 -5.27
C PHE A 151 -1.95 -11.03 -6.17
N SER A 152 -1.83 -9.91 -6.90
CA SER A 152 -0.63 -9.60 -7.68
C SER A 152 0.60 -9.52 -6.78
N LYS A 153 0.51 -8.80 -5.65
CA LYS A 153 1.63 -8.68 -4.69
C LYS A 153 1.99 -10.00 -4.02
N ALA A 154 0.98 -10.82 -3.72
CA ALA A 154 1.18 -12.17 -3.20
C ALA A 154 1.88 -13.07 -4.22
N THR A 155 1.51 -12.98 -5.50
CA THR A 155 2.15 -13.71 -6.59
C THR A 155 3.57 -13.22 -6.86
N ASP A 156 3.82 -11.89 -6.81
CA ASP A 156 5.18 -11.33 -6.89
C ASP A 156 6.06 -11.89 -5.77
N ARG A 157 5.53 -11.95 -4.54
CA ARG A 157 6.25 -12.54 -3.40
C ARG A 157 6.50 -14.03 -3.60
N PHE A 158 5.55 -14.78 -4.15
CA PHE A 158 5.76 -16.18 -4.50
C PHE A 158 6.89 -16.33 -5.54
N MET A 159 6.93 -15.48 -6.56
CA MET A 159 8.00 -15.46 -7.56
C MET A 159 9.37 -15.16 -6.94
N GLU A 160 9.45 -14.16 -6.06
CA GLU A 160 10.68 -13.85 -5.29
C GLU A 160 11.15 -15.09 -4.51
N LEU A 161 10.24 -15.79 -3.81
CA LEU A 161 10.56 -17.01 -3.05
C LEU A 161 11.03 -18.17 -3.94
N CYS A 162 10.60 -18.21 -5.21
CA CYS A 162 11.07 -19.17 -6.19
C CYS A 162 12.43 -18.81 -6.81
N GLY A 163 13.02 -17.66 -6.46
CA GLY A 163 14.26 -17.16 -7.03
C GLY A 163 14.09 -16.29 -8.29
N CYS A 164 12.86 -15.95 -8.66
CA CYS A 164 12.56 -14.94 -9.69
C CYS A 164 12.47 -13.55 -9.02
N ASP A 165 13.57 -13.15 -8.37
CA ASP A 165 13.70 -11.89 -7.63
C ASP A 165 14.14 -10.72 -8.53
N ALA A 166 14.47 -9.58 -7.92
CA ALA A 166 14.89 -8.38 -8.64
C ALA A 166 16.17 -8.61 -9.48
N ASP A 167 17.12 -9.41 -9.00
CA ASP A 167 18.37 -9.71 -9.71
C ASP A 167 18.09 -10.64 -10.90
N TYR A 168 17.21 -11.62 -10.73
CA TYR A 168 16.74 -12.47 -11.81
C TYR A 168 16.08 -11.66 -12.94
N ILE A 169 15.19 -10.72 -12.56
CA ILE A 169 14.48 -9.84 -13.49
C ILE A 169 15.44 -8.89 -14.21
N ALA A 170 16.39 -8.29 -13.48
CA ALA A 170 17.45 -7.48 -14.07
C ALA A 170 18.33 -8.29 -15.03
N GLY A 171 18.46 -9.59 -14.78
CA GLY A 171 19.11 -10.57 -15.64
C GLY A 171 18.34 -10.95 -16.91
N GLY A 172 17.20 -10.31 -17.19
CA GLY A 172 16.52 -10.36 -18.49
C GLY A 172 15.38 -11.37 -18.63
N ASP A 173 14.94 -12.00 -17.55
CA ASP A 173 13.88 -13.02 -17.56
C ASP A 173 12.85 -12.76 -16.45
N SER A 174 11.57 -13.07 -16.68
CA SER A 174 10.50 -12.85 -15.68
C SER A 174 9.26 -13.69 -15.97
N TYR A 175 8.25 -13.64 -15.11
CA TYR A 175 6.91 -14.19 -15.36
C TYR A 175 5.90 -13.07 -15.58
N PHE A 176 5.06 -13.21 -16.60
CA PHE A 176 3.92 -12.31 -16.83
C PHE A 176 2.60 -13.04 -16.64
N THR A 177 1.69 -12.40 -15.92
CA THR A 177 0.30 -12.86 -15.77
C THR A 177 -0.40 -12.84 -17.12
N ALA A 178 -0.82 -14.02 -17.58
CA ALA A 178 -1.59 -14.20 -18.81
C ALA A 178 -3.11 -14.20 -18.54
N GLU A 179 -3.53 -14.75 -17.40
CA GLU A 179 -4.93 -14.82 -17.01
C GLU A 179 -5.08 -14.71 -15.50
N SER A 180 -6.19 -14.15 -15.04
CA SER A 180 -6.58 -14.12 -13.63
C SER A 180 -8.10 -14.27 -13.52
N HIS A 181 -8.55 -15.19 -12.68
CA HIS A 181 -9.95 -15.35 -12.33
C HIS A 181 -10.13 -15.13 -10.83
N ILE A 182 -10.94 -14.13 -10.46
CA ILE A 182 -11.17 -13.72 -9.08
C ILE A 182 -12.60 -14.05 -8.64
N ARG A 183 -12.75 -14.52 -7.40
CA ARG A 183 -14.04 -14.65 -6.71
C ARG A 183 -14.01 -13.79 -5.46
N HIS A 184 -14.97 -12.89 -5.33
CA HIS A 184 -15.23 -12.14 -4.11
C HIS A 184 -16.25 -12.92 -3.27
N ILE A 185 -15.91 -13.27 -2.03
CA ILE A 185 -16.68 -14.18 -1.19
C ILE A 185 -17.23 -13.44 0.03
N ASN A 186 -16.37 -12.68 0.73
CA ASN A 186 -16.73 -11.84 1.86
C ASN A 186 -16.05 -10.47 1.77
N GLU A 187 -16.66 -9.46 2.37
CA GLU A 187 -16.11 -8.11 2.47
C GLU A 187 -15.06 -7.95 3.57
N ALA A 188 -14.17 -6.98 3.36
CA ALA A 188 -13.16 -6.53 4.31
C ALA A 188 -13.20 -5.01 4.42
N ASN A 189 -12.93 -4.49 5.62
CA ASN A 189 -12.98 -3.07 5.95
C ASN A 189 -11.57 -2.49 6.13
N ALA A 190 -11.45 -1.16 6.14
CA ALA A 190 -10.20 -0.50 6.55
C ALA A 190 -9.75 -0.99 7.95
N GLY A 191 -8.48 -1.31 8.08
CA GLY A 191 -7.87 -1.78 9.33
C GLY A 191 -7.96 -3.28 9.59
N ASP A 192 -8.83 -4.01 8.87
CA ASP A 192 -8.91 -5.47 8.96
C ASP A 192 -7.55 -6.10 8.69
N GLN A 193 -7.16 -7.05 9.52
CA GLN A 193 -5.93 -7.82 9.32
C GLN A 193 -6.23 -8.95 8.34
N VAL A 194 -5.52 -8.97 7.22
CA VAL A 194 -5.72 -9.95 6.14
C VAL A 194 -4.41 -10.61 5.74
N TYR A 195 -4.49 -11.83 5.25
CA TYR A 195 -3.33 -12.56 4.72
C TYR A 195 -3.69 -13.38 3.49
N VAL A 196 -2.73 -13.58 2.59
CA VAL A 196 -2.87 -14.43 1.40
C VAL A 196 -2.05 -15.69 1.58
N GLU A 197 -2.65 -16.83 1.27
CA GLU A 197 -1.98 -18.12 1.11
C GLU A 197 -1.97 -18.52 -0.36
N ALA A 198 -0.76 -18.84 -0.85
CA ALA A 198 -0.47 -19.21 -2.23
C ALA A 198 -0.23 -20.71 -2.34
N LEU A 199 -0.96 -21.35 -3.26
CA LEU A 199 -0.79 -22.74 -3.62
C LEU A 199 -0.39 -22.85 -5.10
N LEU A 200 0.81 -23.35 -5.36
CA LEU A 200 1.23 -23.80 -6.70
C LEU A 200 0.37 -24.99 -7.15
N LEU A 201 -0.29 -24.84 -8.29
CA LEU A 201 -1.05 -25.89 -8.95
C LEU A 201 -0.22 -26.60 -10.02
N ASP A 202 0.52 -25.84 -10.82
CA ASP A 202 1.45 -26.35 -11.84
C ASP A 202 2.63 -25.36 -12.01
N GLY A 203 3.86 -25.82 -11.78
CA GLY A 203 5.10 -25.07 -11.99
C GLY A 203 5.97 -25.62 -13.12
N GLN A 204 5.44 -26.47 -14.00
CA GLN A 204 6.26 -27.15 -15.02
C GLN A 204 6.51 -26.30 -16.27
N GLY A 205 7.71 -26.50 -16.84
CA GLY A 205 8.12 -25.86 -18.09
C GLY A 205 8.13 -24.33 -17.97
N LYS A 206 7.37 -23.66 -18.83
CA LYS A 206 7.32 -22.18 -18.92
C LYS A 206 6.06 -21.57 -18.29
N LYS A 207 5.22 -22.37 -17.64
CA LYS A 207 3.96 -21.92 -17.05
C LYS A 207 4.05 -21.99 -15.53
N MET A 208 3.40 -21.05 -14.87
CA MET A 208 3.13 -21.11 -13.44
C MET A 208 1.63 -20.90 -13.23
N HIS A 209 0.96 -21.90 -12.69
CA HIS A 209 -0.46 -21.87 -12.34
C HIS A 209 -0.55 -21.81 -10.81
N ILE A 210 -1.05 -20.70 -10.29
CA ILE A 210 -1.09 -20.41 -8.86
C ILE A 210 -2.52 -20.13 -8.43
N PHE A 211 -2.87 -20.60 -7.24
CA PHE A 211 -4.14 -20.31 -6.59
C PHE A 211 -3.87 -19.57 -5.28
N ASN A 212 -4.36 -18.35 -5.19
CA ASN A 212 -4.25 -17.51 -4.02
C ASN A 212 -5.60 -17.45 -3.28
N SER A 213 -5.56 -17.57 -1.95
CA SER A 213 -6.71 -17.40 -1.06
C SER A 213 -6.44 -16.28 -0.08
N LEU A 214 -7.30 -15.25 -0.07
CA LEU A 214 -7.24 -14.14 0.86
C LEU A 214 -8.15 -14.42 2.05
N TYR A 215 -7.60 -14.37 3.24
CA TYR A 215 -8.32 -14.59 4.50
C TYR A 215 -8.28 -13.36 5.38
N HIS A 216 -9.33 -13.19 6.18
CA HIS A 216 -9.29 -12.34 7.36
C HIS A 216 -8.54 -13.06 8.50
N ALA A 217 -8.00 -12.31 9.46
CA ALA A 217 -7.25 -12.85 10.58
C ALA A 217 -8.05 -13.80 11.49
N ASP A 218 -9.38 -13.76 11.44
CA ASP A 218 -10.26 -14.72 12.12
C ASP A 218 -10.44 -16.06 11.35
N GLY A 219 -9.81 -16.21 10.19
CA GLY A 219 -9.88 -17.40 9.34
C GLY A 219 -11.00 -17.39 8.29
N ARG A 220 -11.82 -16.33 8.21
CA ARG A 220 -12.86 -16.21 7.18
C ARG A 220 -12.23 -15.97 5.80
N LEU A 221 -12.65 -16.77 4.81
CA LEU A 221 -12.22 -16.61 3.41
C LEU A 221 -12.90 -15.37 2.79
N LEU A 222 -12.09 -14.41 2.34
CA LEU A 222 -12.54 -13.14 1.76
C LEU A 222 -12.64 -13.21 0.24
N ALA A 223 -11.61 -13.75 -0.41
CA ALA A 223 -11.57 -13.88 -1.87
C ALA A 223 -10.60 -14.99 -2.30
N THR A 224 -10.76 -15.47 -3.52
CA THR A 224 -9.81 -16.37 -4.18
C THR A 224 -9.40 -15.81 -5.53
N CYS A 225 -8.16 -16.04 -5.94
CA CYS A 225 -7.69 -15.70 -7.28
C CYS A 225 -6.84 -16.83 -7.87
N GLU A 226 -7.29 -17.36 -8.99
CA GLU A 226 -6.56 -18.33 -9.81
C GLU A 226 -5.85 -17.59 -10.94
N GLN A 227 -4.54 -17.79 -11.08
CA GLN A 227 -3.74 -17.07 -12.07
C GLN A 227 -2.86 -18.02 -12.85
N ILE A 228 -2.72 -17.73 -14.15
CA ILE A 228 -1.74 -18.37 -15.02
C ILE A 228 -0.71 -17.31 -15.40
N LEU A 229 0.56 -17.61 -15.14
CA LEU A 229 1.70 -16.82 -15.53
C LEU A 229 2.56 -17.58 -16.53
N LEU A 230 3.21 -16.84 -17.42
CA LEU A 230 4.13 -17.35 -18.43
C LEU A 230 5.52 -16.79 -18.20
N HIS A 231 6.51 -17.66 -18.11
CA HIS A 231 7.91 -17.26 -18.09
C HIS A 231 8.33 -16.72 -19.46
N VAL A 232 8.94 -15.54 -19.48
CA VAL A 232 9.29 -14.78 -20.67
C VAL A 232 10.72 -14.23 -20.58
N SER A 233 11.38 -14.20 -21.73
CA SER A 233 12.60 -13.40 -21.90
C SER A 233 12.18 -11.95 -22.15
N LEU A 234 12.72 -11.02 -21.36
CA LEU A 234 12.46 -9.59 -21.49
C LEU A 234 13.10 -9.01 -22.76
N GLU A 235 14.20 -9.62 -23.24
CA GLU A 235 14.84 -9.27 -24.50
C GLU A 235 13.96 -9.62 -25.70
N THR A 236 13.52 -10.88 -25.80
CA THR A 236 12.79 -11.37 -26.97
C THR A 236 11.28 -11.19 -26.88
N ARG A 237 10.76 -10.91 -25.68
CA ARG A 237 9.32 -10.83 -25.36
C ARG A 237 8.56 -12.11 -25.71
N ARG A 238 9.26 -13.25 -25.70
CA ARG A 238 8.72 -14.58 -25.99
C ARG A 238 8.83 -15.48 -24.78
N THR A 239 7.90 -16.44 -24.71
CA THR A 239 7.92 -17.43 -23.63
C THR A 239 9.14 -18.32 -23.75
N THR A 240 9.84 -18.55 -22.64
CA THR A 240 11.01 -19.42 -22.57
C THR A 240 10.97 -20.23 -21.27
N ALA A 241 11.73 -21.31 -21.17
CA ALA A 241 11.88 -22.01 -19.90
C ALA A 241 12.61 -21.12 -18.87
N PRO A 242 12.28 -21.19 -17.57
CA PRO A 242 13.03 -20.52 -16.53
C PRO A 242 14.46 -21.07 -16.42
N LYS A 243 15.38 -20.30 -15.84
CA LYS A 243 16.73 -20.80 -15.52
C LYS A 243 16.64 -21.94 -14.51
N ALA A 244 17.64 -22.82 -14.53
CA ALA A 244 17.66 -24.06 -13.74
C ALA A 244 17.31 -23.85 -12.26
N ALA A 245 17.90 -22.85 -11.60
CA ALA A 245 17.65 -22.57 -10.19
C ALA A 245 16.16 -22.30 -9.87
N VAL A 246 15.47 -21.50 -10.70
CA VAL A 246 14.04 -21.22 -10.53
C VAL A 246 13.20 -22.46 -10.85
N GLY A 247 13.55 -23.19 -11.91
CA GLY A 247 12.87 -24.43 -12.29
C GLY A 247 12.98 -25.54 -11.22
N GLU A 248 14.16 -25.71 -10.62
CA GLU A 248 14.41 -26.67 -9.54
C GLU A 248 13.63 -26.29 -8.27
N MET A 249 13.58 -25.00 -7.94
CA MET A 249 12.80 -24.50 -6.80
C MET A 249 11.30 -24.76 -7.01
N LEU A 250 10.77 -24.46 -8.19
CA LEU A 250 9.36 -24.75 -8.53
C LEU A 250 9.05 -26.25 -8.49
N ALA A 251 9.96 -27.10 -8.97
CA ALA A 251 9.79 -28.55 -8.91
C ALA A 251 9.75 -29.07 -7.46
N MET A 252 10.59 -28.52 -6.58
CA MET A 252 10.58 -28.84 -5.15
C MET A 252 9.25 -28.44 -4.50
N ILE A 253 8.78 -27.21 -4.73
CA ILE A 253 7.49 -26.72 -4.21
C ILE A 253 6.34 -27.58 -4.75
N GLN A 254 6.34 -27.89 -6.05
CA GLN A 254 5.32 -28.72 -6.68
C GLN A 254 5.22 -30.10 -6.00
N ALA A 255 6.35 -30.75 -5.72
CA ALA A 255 6.37 -32.07 -5.09
C ALA A 255 5.78 -32.08 -3.67
N HIS A 256 5.81 -30.94 -2.98
CA HIS A 256 5.09 -30.75 -1.73
C HIS A 256 3.61 -30.46 -1.96
N HIS A 257 3.30 -29.49 -2.83
CA HIS A 257 1.95 -29.00 -3.06
C HIS A 257 1.02 -30.03 -3.73
N ASP A 258 1.57 -30.99 -4.47
CA ASP A 258 0.81 -32.12 -5.03
C ASP A 258 0.20 -33.03 -3.97
N LYS A 259 0.73 -32.98 -2.74
CA LYS A 259 0.23 -33.78 -1.60
C LYS A 259 -0.83 -33.03 -0.80
N LEU A 260 -1.06 -31.74 -1.08
CA LEU A 260 -2.01 -30.90 -0.35
C LEU A 260 -3.43 -31.05 -0.90
N PRO A 261 -4.47 -30.88 -0.04
CA PRO A 261 -5.84 -30.82 -0.52
C PRO A 261 -6.01 -29.64 -1.48
N ARG A 262 -6.77 -29.85 -2.56
CA ARG A 262 -7.06 -28.80 -3.54
C ARG A 262 -8.16 -27.87 -2.99
N PRO A 263 -7.91 -26.54 -2.90
CA PRO A 263 -8.90 -25.58 -2.43
C PRO A 263 -10.17 -25.55 -3.28
N GLU A 264 -11.29 -25.20 -2.65
CA GLU A 264 -12.51 -24.89 -3.37
C GLU A 264 -12.33 -23.63 -4.24
N GLY A 265 -12.74 -23.68 -5.50
CA GLY A 265 -12.74 -22.52 -6.39
C GLY A 265 -11.81 -22.62 -7.58
N ILE A 266 -10.92 -23.61 -7.61
CA ILE A 266 -10.09 -23.93 -8.77
C ILE A 266 -10.98 -24.26 -9.97
N GLY A 267 -10.65 -23.71 -11.13
CA GLY A 267 -11.35 -23.92 -12.38
C GLY A 267 -12.74 -23.30 -12.43
N ARG A 268 -13.08 -22.38 -11.51
CA ARG A 268 -14.34 -21.65 -11.57
C ARG A 268 -14.32 -20.63 -12.72
N ALA A 269 -15.49 -20.37 -13.29
CA ALA A 269 -15.69 -19.39 -14.34
C ALA A 269 -17.06 -18.73 -14.21
N VAL A 270 -17.18 -17.50 -14.69
CA VAL A 270 -18.44 -16.76 -14.74
C VAL A 270 -19.46 -17.52 -15.61
N GLY A 271 -20.68 -17.68 -15.09
CA GLY A 271 -21.76 -18.40 -15.79
C GLY A 271 -21.78 -19.92 -15.57
N GLN A 272 -20.86 -20.48 -14.78
CA GLN A 272 -20.95 -21.89 -14.38
C GLN A 272 -22.22 -22.17 -13.57
N ARG A 273 -22.97 -23.20 -13.99
CA ARG A 273 -24.11 -23.72 -13.23
C ARG A 273 -23.61 -24.39 -11.95
N LYS A 274 -24.39 -24.28 -10.87
CA LYS A 274 -24.11 -24.99 -9.62
C LYS A 274 -24.24 -26.49 -9.82
#